data_AF-A0AAE5LSR5-F1
#
_entry.id   AF-A0AAE5LSR5-F1
#
_cell.length_a   1.000
_cell.length_b   1.000
_cell.length_c   1.000
_cell.angle_alpha   90.00
_cell.angle_beta   90.00
_cell.angle_gamma   90.00
#
_symmetry.space_group_name_H-M   'P 1'
#
loop_
_entity.id
_entity.type
_entity.pdbx_description
1 polymer ?
#
loop_
_entity_poly.entity_id
_entity_poly.type
_entity_poly.pdbx_seq_one_letter_code
_entity_poly.pdbx_strand_id
1 'polypeptide(L)' 'MSDFIIAVGHTASGNAGCGVVDRLDESKCTRQIGTLVAEYLQQRGYGVNLLRIDKSNSYNCEDCYGANCC' A
#
# COMPACT_ATOMS: atom_id res chain seq x y z
N MET A 1 14.41 17.74 13.24
CA MET A 1 13.74 17.33 11.98
C MET A 1 12.93 16.09 12.29
N SER A 2 11.69 16.02 11.85
CA SER A 2 10.81 14.86 12.10
C SER A 2 10.90 13.89 10.93
N ASP A 3 10.91 12.60 11.22
CA ASP A 3 10.85 11.55 10.20
C ASP A 3 9.40 11.12 9.97
N PHE A 4 9.05 10.85 8.72
CA PHE A 4 7.71 10.45 8.31
C PHE A 4 7.70 8.99 7.87
N ILE A 5 6.64 8.29 8.26
CA ILE A 5 6.28 6.99 7.70
C ILE A 5 5.01 7.18 6.89
N ILE A 6 5.05 6.79 5.62
CA ILE A 6 3.89 6.84 4.72
C ILE A 6 3.53 5.40 4.38
N ALA A 7 2.35 4.95 4.83
CA ALA A 7 1.79 3.67 4.44
C ALA A 7 0.85 3.86 3.26
N VAL A 8 1.15 3.22 2.13
CA VAL A 8 0.26 3.17 0.97
C VAL A 8 -0.75 2.06 1.18
N GLY A 9 -2.02 2.45 1.30
CA GLY A 9 -3.12 1.51 1.43
C GLY A 9 -3.27 0.63 0.18
N HIS A 10 -3.76 -0.58 0.40
CA HIS A 10 -4.16 -1.54 -0.62
C HIS A 10 -3.03 -2.13 -1.48
N THR A 11 -3.23 -3.35 -1.94
CA THR A 11 -2.30 -4.12 -2.77
C THR A 11 -2.72 -3.97 -4.23
N ALA A 12 -1.79 -3.67 -5.14
CA ALA A 12 -2.04 -3.64 -6.59
C ALA A 12 -2.07 -5.07 -7.17
N SER A 13 -2.77 -5.96 -6.48
CA SER A 13 -2.84 -7.39 -6.80
C SER A 13 -3.83 -7.71 -7.92
N GLY A 14 -4.70 -6.76 -8.26
CA GLY A 14 -5.82 -6.94 -9.18
C GLY A 14 -6.91 -7.89 -8.69
N ASN A 15 -6.77 -8.48 -7.49
CA ASN A 15 -7.67 -9.55 -7.02
C ASN A 15 -8.08 -9.36 -5.54
N ALA A 16 -7.12 -9.36 -4.61
CA ALA A 16 -7.37 -9.25 -3.17
C ALA A 16 -6.69 -8.01 -2.58
N GLY A 17 -7.45 -7.22 -1.82
CA GLY A 17 -6.90 -6.05 -1.12
C GLY A 17 -6.66 -4.82 -2.00
N CYS A 18 -7.22 -4.73 -3.21
CA CYS A 18 -7.13 -3.55 -4.10
C CYS A 18 -7.90 -2.32 -3.59
N GLY A 19 -8.64 -2.45 -2.50
CA GLY A 19 -9.55 -1.40 -2.01
C GLY A 19 -10.73 -1.26 -2.97
N VAL A 20 -11.30 -0.07 -3.03
CA VAL A 20 -12.40 0.22 -3.95
C VAL A 20 -11.87 0.25 -5.38
N VAL A 21 -12.44 -0.60 -6.24
CA VAL A 21 -12.20 -0.62 -7.69
C VAL A 21 -13.55 -0.46 -8.40
N ASP A 22 -13.88 0.78 -8.73
CA ASP A 22 -15.07 1.13 -9.51
C ASP A 22 -14.68 2.13 -10.60
N ARG A 23 -15.15 3.40 -10.52
CA ARG A 23 -14.70 4.48 -11.42
C ARG A 23 -13.24 4.89 -11.18
N LEU A 24 -12.66 4.46 -10.07
CA LEU A 24 -11.30 4.73 -9.64
C LEU A 24 -10.76 3.48 -8.95
N ASP A 25 -9.47 3.22 -9.14
CA ASP A 25 -8.74 2.10 -8.54
C ASP A 25 -7.92 2.66 -7.38
N GLU A 26 -8.44 2.49 -6.16
CA GLU A 26 -7.86 3.05 -4.94
C GLU A 26 -6.39 2.64 -4.81
N SER A 27 -6.06 1.38 -5.10
CA SER A 27 -4.69 0.86 -5.04
C SER A 27 -3.72 1.62 -5.95
N LYS A 28 -4.17 2.09 -7.12
CA LYS A 28 -3.32 2.89 -8.03
C LYS A 28 -3.18 4.32 -7.53
N CYS A 29 -4.29 4.91 -7.09
CA CYS A 29 -4.28 6.30 -6.63
C CYS A 29 -3.43 6.48 -5.37
N THR A 30 -3.56 5.59 -4.38
CA THR A 30 -2.75 5.65 -3.15
C THR A 30 -1.26 5.48 -3.45
N ARG A 31 -0.88 4.65 -4.42
CA ARG A 31 0.52 4.47 -4.88
C ARG A 31 1.09 5.73 -5.50
N GLN A 32 0.32 6.37 -6.37
CA GLN A 32 0.73 7.62 -7.01
C GLN A 32 0.88 8.73 -5.98
N ILE A 33 -0.13 8.94 -5.15
CA ILE A 33 -0.15 10.02 -4.15
C ILE A 33 0.94 9.79 -3.10
N GLY A 34 1.08 8.58 -2.56
CA GLY A 34 2.08 8.27 -1.53
C GLY A 34 3.51 8.52 -2.00
N THR A 35 3.80 8.23 -3.27
CA THR A 35 5.12 8.51 -3.88
C THR A 35 5.36 10.01 -4.00
N LEU A 36 4.39 10.77 -4.51
CA LEU A 36 4.49 12.23 -4.64
C LEU A 36 4.67 12.93 -3.29
N VAL A 37 3.98 12.47 -2.25
CA VAL A 37 4.13 13.02 -0.88
C VAL A 37 5.51 12.70 -0.32
N ALA A 38 6.02 11.48 -0.53
CA ALA A 38 7.36 11.12 -0.08
C ALA A 38 8.44 11.98 -0.76
N GLU A 39 8.37 12.14 -2.08
CA GLU A 39 9.27 13.00 -2.84
C GLU A 39 9.23 14.45 -2.36
N TYR A 40 8.04 15.00 -2.15
CA TYR A 40 7.87 16.36 -1.64
C TYR A 40 8.52 16.56 -0.27
N LEU A 41 8.31 15.62 0.66
CA LEU A 41 8.88 15.70 2.01
C LEU A 41 10.41 15.53 1.99
N GLN A 42 10.94 14.64 1.16
CA GLN A 42 12.38 14.48 0.97
C GLN A 42 13.02 15.75 0.40
N GLN A 43 12.40 16.41 -0.59
CA GLN A 43 12.85 17.70 -1.12
C GLN A 43 12.88 18.82 -0.08
N ARG A 44 12.08 18.71 0.99
CA ARG A 44 12.05 19.64 2.12
C ARG A 44 13.05 19.30 3.22
N GLY A 45 13.83 18.23 3.06
CA GLY A 45 14.86 17.80 4.00
C GLY A 45 14.37 16.90 5.13
N TYR A 46 13.19 16.28 5.01
CA TYR A 46 12.70 15.30 5.98
C TYR A 46 13.15 13.88 5.64
N GLY A 47 13.40 13.05 6.66
CA GLY A 47 13.50 11.60 6.48
C GLY A 47 12.13 11.00 6.19
N VAL A 48 12.03 10.13 5.18
CA VAL A 48 10.77 9.51 4.79
C VAL A 48 10.96 8.04 4.46
N ASN A 49 10.15 7.18 5.08
CA ASN A 49 10.03 5.77 4.75
C ASN A 49 8.65 5.51 4.12
N LEU A 50 8.65 5.07 2.87
CA LEU A 50 7.44 4.68 2.13
C LEU A 50 7.22 3.17 2.28
N LEU A 51 6.14 2.79 2.96
CA LEU A 51 5.73 1.39 3.13
C LEU A 51 4.67 1.06 2.07
N ARG A 52 5.04 0.19 1.12
CA ARG A 52 4.19 -0.23 0.01
C ARG A 52 4.27 -1.74 -0.18
N ILE A 53 3.12 -2.39 -0.29
CA ILE A 53 3.03 -3.82 -0.57
C ILE A 53 2.63 -3.99 -2.04
N ASP A 54 3.55 -4.46 -2.89
CA ASP A 54 3.29 -4.55 -4.35
C ASP A 54 2.74 -5.91 -4.80
N LYS A 55 2.85 -6.93 -3.96
CA LYS A 55 2.39 -8.28 -4.28
C LYS A 55 1.42 -8.76 -3.21
N SER A 56 0.30 -9.33 -3.66
CA SER A 56 -0.52 -10.16 -2.79
C SER A 56 0.26 -11.42 -2.43
N ASN A 57 -0.15 -12.05 -1.34
CA ASN A 57 0.25 -13.42 -1.11
C ASN A 57 -0.20 -14.32 -2.28
N SER A 58 0.65 -15.27 -2.67
CA SER A 58 0.35 -16.29 -3.68
C SER A 58 -0.42 -17.47 -3.10
N TYR A 59 -0.53 -17.56 -1.77
CA TYR A 59 -1.17 -18.66 -1.06
C TYR A 59 -2.56 -18.28 -0.57
N ASN A 60 -3.52 -19.14 -0.87
CA ASN A 60 -4.96 -19.01 -0.59
C ASN A 60 -5.28 -19.04 0.92
N CYS A 61 -4.28 -19.36 1.74
CA CYS A 61 -4.42 -19.92 3.08
C CYS A 61 -3.69 -19.13 4.17
N GLU A 62 -2.77 -18.23 3.78
CA GLU A 62 -1.77 -17.67 4.69
C GLU A 62 -2.26 -16.43 5.45
N ASP A 63 -3.35 -15.81 4.99
CA ASP A 63 -4.00 -14.69 5.68
C ASP A 63 -5.05 -15.17 6.72
N CYS A 64 -5.07 -16.48 6.98
CA CYS A 64 -6.07 -17.16 7.78
C CYS A 64 -5.53 -17.49 9.18
N TYR A 65 -5.95 -16.73 10.19
CA TYR A 65 -5.58 -16.97 11.59
C TYR A 65 -6.35 -18.12 12.27
N GLY A 66 -7.11 -18.92 11.52
CA GLY A 66 -7.97 -19.99 12.06
C GLY A 66 -8.04 -21.23 11.17
N ALA A 67 -8.18 -22.39 11.80
CA ALA A 67 -8.07 -23.72 11.19
C ALA A 67 -9.12 -24.06 10.10
N ASN A 68 -10.08 -23.17 9.80
CA ASN A 68 -11.21 -23.42 8.90
C ASN A 68 -11.31 -22.42 7.73
N CYS A 69 -10.25 -21.72 7.38
CA CYS A 69 -10.28 -20.74 6.30
C CYS A 69 -9.60 -21.25 5.00
N CYS A 70 -9.55 -22.57 4.81
CA CYS A 70 -9.20 -23.21 3.54
C CYS A 70 -10.19 -24.33 3.23
#